data_AF-A0A1F4MQT4-F1
#
_entry.id   AF-A0A1F4MQT4-F1
#
_cell.length_a   1.000
_cell.length_b   1.000
_cell.length_c   1.000
_cell.angle_alpha   90.00
_cell.angle_beta   90.00
_cell.angle_gamma   90.00
#
_symmetry.space_group_name_H-M   'P 1'
#
loop_
_entity.id
_entity.type
_entity.pdbx_description
1 polymer ?
#
loop_
_entity_poly.entity_id
_entity_poly.type
_entity_poly.pdbx_seq_one_letter_code
_entity_poly.pdbx_strand_id
1 'polypeptide(L)'
;MIRNDHFFEDIRKILLAFFNAQSAPATSWTFILDYPDKHFFHKWAKPFIWLENISPIGRMESQYNFHSTSVVGGSTYKNYVYLMEMELRIGAWLAEKHGGMEEINIIRSWLLNLFNPPLPKLPSTTFNVTLGATAYTNTTLYAQGIRQISVLGDNNVPTEDIKEFRRELNLYLLAVMGDSVLVT
;
A
#
# COMPACT_ATOMS: atom_id res chain seq x y z
N MET A 1 8.52 10.86 4.26
CA MET A 1 7.31 11.18 5.04
C MET A 1 6.23 11.56 4.07
N ILE A 2 5.04 11.02 4.30
CA ILE A 2 3.86 11.19 3.43
C ILE A 2 3.45 12.67 3.44
N ARG A 3 3.18 13.23 2.26
CA ARG A 3 2.77 14.63 2.10
C ARG A 3 1.25 14.73 2.16
N ASN A 4 0.70 15.68 2.92
CA ASN A 4 -0.74 15.83 3.09
C ASN A 4 -1.50 15.97 1.76
N ASP A 5 -1.03 16.86 0.88
CA ASP A 5 -1.72 17.12 -0.40
C ASP A 5 -1.62 15.97 -1.40
N HIS A 6 -0.76 14.98 -1.14
CA HIS A 6 -0.51 13.83 -2.02
C HIS A 6 -0.67 12.51 -1.27
N PHE A 7 -1.42 12.51 -0.17
CA PHE A 7 -1.42 11.44 0.83
C PHE A 7 -1.65 10.05 0.22
N PHE A 8 -2.74 9.89 -0.53
CA PHE A 8 -3.07 8.61 -1.16
C PHE A 8 -2.04 8.18 -2.20
N GLU A 9 -1.55 9.11 -3.02
CA GLU A 9 -0.56 8.82 -4.05
C GLU A 9 0.79 8.38 -3.43
N ASP A 10 1.24 9.10 -2.39
CA ASP A 10 2.47 8.78 -1.68
C ASP A 10 2.40 7.40 -1.04
N ILE A 11 1.27 7.03 -0.45
CA ILE A 11 1.09 5.69 0.14
C ILE A 11 1.14 4.61 -0.94
N ARG A 12 0.46 4.82 -2.07
CA ARG A 12 0.50 3.89 -3.21
C ARG A 12 1.93 3.70 -3.73
N LYS A 13 2.71 4.79 -3.83
CA LYS A 13 4.13 4.75 -4.19
C LYS A 13 4.99 4.01 -3.17
N ILE A 14 4.77 4.25 -1.88
CA ILE A 14 5.48 3.57 -0.79
C ILE A 14 5.21 2.07 -0.83
N LEU A 15 3.93 1.67 -0.97
CA LEU A 15 3.54 0.26 -1.04
C LEU A 15 4.11 -0.41 -2.29
N LEU A 16 4.03 0.24 -3.46
CA LEU A 16 4.61 -0.28 -4.70
C LEU A 16 6.13 -0.49 -4.56
N ALA A 17 6.85 0.47 -3.97
CA ALA A 17 8.28 0.36 -3.73
C ALA A 17 8.60 -0.79 -2.75
N PHE A 18 7.80 -0.94 -1.70
CA PHE A 18 7.91 -2.04 -0.76
C PHE A 18 7.70 -3.41 -1.42
N PHE A 19 6.68 -3.56 -2.28
CA PHE A 19 6.42 -4.81 -3.00
C PHE A 19 7.53 -5.16 -3.99
N ASN A 20 8.04 -4.17 -4.73
CA ASN A 20 9.14 -4.36 -5.67
C ASN A 20 10.47 -4.71 -4.98
N ALA A 21 10.62 -4.42 -3.68
CA ALA A 21 11.79 -4.78 -2.89
C ALA A 21 11.70 -6.20 -2.29
N GLN A 22 10.58 -6.91 -2.45
CA GLN A 22 10.43 -8.25 -1.91
C GLN A 22 11.27 -9.27 -2.70
N SER A 23 11.78 -10.28 -2.00
CA SER A 23 12.48 -11.41 -2.60
C SER A 23 11.52 -12.36 -3.32
N ALA A 24 12.06 -13.41 -3.95
CA ALA A 24 11.25 -14.50 -4.49
C ALA A 24 10.20 -14.99 -3.45
N PRO A 25 8.96 -15.30 -3.87
CA PRO A 25 8.50 -15.41 -5.26
C PRO A 25 8.09 -14.09 -5.93
N ALA A 26 8.08 -12.96 -5.21
CA ALA A 26 7.51 -11.69 -5.69
C ALA A 26 8.16 -11.14 -6.97
N THR A 27 9.44 -11.45 -7.21
CA THR A 27 10.20 -11.06 -8.41
C THR A 27 9.67 -11.70 -9.71
N SER A 28 8.86 -12.75 -9.60
CA SER A 28 8.19 -13.41 -10.74
C SER A 28 6.90 -12.72 -11.17
N TRP A 29 6.43 -11.73 -10.41
CA TRP A 29 5.18 -11.02 -10.66
C TRP A 29 5.43 -9.57 -11.02
N THR A 30 4.38 -8.90 -11.51
CA THR A 30 4.43 -7.47 -11.82
C THR A 30 3.48 -6.72 -10.91
N PHE A 31 3.98 -5.75 -10.16
CA PHE A 31 3.13 -4.88 -9.34
C PHE A 31 2.74 -3.64 -10.12
N ILE A 32 1.44 -3.36 -10.17
CA ILE A 32 0.91 -2.19 -10.88
C ILE A 32 -0.01 -1.38 -9.97
N LEU A 33 -0.17 -0.13 -10.37
CA LEU A 33 -1.11 0.80 -9.76
C LEU A 33 -2.41 0.80 -10.57
N ASP A 34 -3.53 0.90 -9.86
CA ASP A 34 -4.88 0.98 -10.40
C ASP A 34 -5.38 -0.32 -11.02
N TYR A 35 -6.70 -0.42 -11.14
CA TYR A 35 -7.33 -1.52 -11.82
C TYR A 35 -6.90 -1.52 -13.29
N PRO A 36 -6.30 -2.61 -13.80
CA PRO A 36 -5.81 -2.63 -15.17
C PRO A 36 -6.97 -2.78 -16.15
N ASP A 37 -6.91 -2.03 -17.24
CA ASP A 37 -7.87 -2.17 -18.33
C ASP A 37 -7.65 -3.51 -19.06
N LYS A 38 -8.70 -4.34 -19.04
CA LYS A 38 -8.75 -5.70 -19.64
C LYS A 38 -8.22 -5.78 -21.07
N HIS A 39 -8.35 -4.69 -21.84
CA HIS A 39 -7.85 -4.66 -23.22
C HIS A 39 -6.32 -4.76 -23.33
N PHE A 40 -5.56 -4.51 -22.25
CA PHE A 40 -4.09 -4.55 -22.27
C PHE A 40 -3.50 -5.84 -21.70
N PHE A 41 -4.34 -6.81 -21.38
CA PHE A 41 -3.96 -7.99 -20.61
C PHE A 41 -3.03 -8.91 -21.38
N HIS A 42 -3.30 -9.05 -22.67
CA HIS A 42 -2.46 -9.80 -23.61
C HIS A 42 -1.02 -9.27 -23.71
N LYS A 43 -0.70 -8.08 -23.18
CA LYS A 43 0.63 -7.48 -23.21
C LYS A 43 1.51 -7.86 -22.02
N TRP A 44 0.96 -8.47 -20.97
CA TRP A 44 1.72 -8.83 -19.78
C TRP A 44 2.27 -10.25 -19.90
N ALA A 45 3.58 -10.40 -19.72
CA ALA A 45 4.29 -11.68 -19.78
C ALA A 45 4.33 -12.44 -18.44
N LYS A 46 3.79 -11.83 -17.37
CA LYS A 46 3.81 -12.33 -15.99
C LYS A 46 2.45 -12.10 -15.35
N PRO A 47 2.07 -12.88 -14.32
CA PRO A 47 0.99 -12.50 -13.43
C PRO A 47 1.23 -11.09 -12.88
N PHE A 48 0.17 -10.34 -12.69
CA PHE A 48 0.27 -9.02 -12.08
C PHE A 48 -0.58 -8.91 -10.82
N ILE A 49 -0.09 -8.09 -9.90
CA ILE A 49 -0.75 -7.72 -8.66
C ILE A 49 -1.06 -6.23 -8.77
N TRP A 50 -2.33 -5.88 -8.68
CA TRP A 50 -2.73 -4.47 -8.72
C TRP A 50 -3.04 -3.96 -7.32
N LEU A 51 -2.73 -2.68 -7.14
CA LEU A 51 -3.07 -1.90 -5.96
C LEU A 51 -4.14 -0.90 -6.37
N GLU A 52 -5.40 -1.19 -6.01
CA GLU A 52 -6.52 -0.30 -6.28
C GLU A 52 -6.40 0.99 -5.46
N ASN A 53 -7.26 1.96 -5.74
CA ASN A 53 -7.36 3.18 -4.95
C ASN A 53 -7.57 2.87 -3.46
N ILE A 54 -6.87 3.66 -2.65
CA ILE A 54 -6.96 3.61 -1.20
C ILE A 54 -8.21 4.38 -0.80
N SER A 55 -9.08 3.73 -0.05
CA SER A 55 -10.28 4.35 0.51
C SER A 55 -10.06 4.69 1.98
N PRO A 56 -10.26 5.95 2.39
CA PRO A 56 -10.31 6.29 3.81
C PRO A 56 -11.58 5.66 4.41
N ILE A 57 -11.41 4.83 5.44
CA ILE A 57 -12.54 4.19 6.13
C ILE A 57 -12.83 4.82 7.49
N GLY A 58 -11.85 5.54 8.04
CA GLY A 58 -11.98 6.24 9.31
C GLY A 58 -10.84 7.20 9.53
N ARG A 59 -11.13 8.30 10.22
CA ARG A 59 -10.10 9.16 10.80
C ARG A 59 -10.07 8.87 12.28
N MET A 60 -8.99 8.25 12.77
CA MET A 60 -8.76 8.21 14.20
C MET A 60 -8.26 9.58 14.62
N GLU A 61 -9.20 10.46 14.96
CA GLU A 61 -8.95 11.64 15.77
C GLU A 61 -8.66 11.20 17.21
N SER A 62 -7.62 10.38 17.41
CA SER A 62 -7.33 9.90 18.75
C SER A 62 -6.95 11.10 19.62
N GLN A 63 -7.34 11.00 20.89
CA GLN A 63 -7.04 11.88 22.02
C GLN A 63 -5.53 12.16 22.25
N TYR A 64 -4.65 11.69 21.36
CA TYR A 64 -3.22 11.94 21.29
C TYR A 64 -2.88 12.90 20.14
N ASN A 65 -3.44 14.11 20.16
CA ASN A 65 -2.87 15.18 19.36
C ASN A 65 -1.44 15.42 19.87
N PHE A 66 -0.44 14.79 19.23
CA PHE A 66 0.95 15.14 19.44
C PHE A 66 1.18 16.48 18.76
N HIS A 67 0.93 17.54 19.51
CA HIS A 67 1.28 18.89 19.10
C HIS A 67 2.76 19.08 19.38
N SER A 68 3.59 19.04 18.34
CA SER A 68 4.91 19.65 18.43
C SER A 68 4.81 21.08 17.93
N THR A 69 5.43 22.01 18.64
CA THR A 69 5.59 23.39 18.17
C THR A 69 6.94 23.51 17.50
N SER A 70 6.96 24.07 16.29
CA SER A 70 8.19 24.47 15.61
C SER A 70 8.19 25.98 15.38
N VAL A 71 9.36 26.59 15.51
CA VAL A 71 9.56 28.02 15.21
C VAL A 71 10.42 28.10 13.96
N VAL A 72 9.89 28.72 12.90
CA VAL A 72 10.61 28.95 11.64
C VAL A 72 10.41 30.40 11.25
N GLY A 73 11.51 31.17 11.16
CA GLY A 73 11.45 32.58 10.74
C GLY A 73 10.67 33.49 11.67
N GLY A 74 10.54 33.16 12.96
CA GLY A 74 9.76 33.93 13.94
C GLY A 74 8.28 33.57 14.02
N SER A 75 7.78 32.75 13.08
CA SER A 75 6.43 32.20 13.11
C SER A 75 6.39 30.87 13.87
N THR A 76 5.31 30.68 14.63
CA THR A 76 5.06 29.44 15.38
C THR A 76 4.08 28.56 14.62
N TYR A 77 4.45 27.31 14.41
CA TYR A 77 3.61 26.30 13.78
C TYR A 77 3.20 25.25 14.81
N LYS A 78 1.92 24.87 14.80
CA LYS A 78 1.45 23.66 15.48
C LYS A 78 1.46 22.53 14.48
N ASN A 79 2.22 21.50 14.79
CA ASN A 79 2.23 20.28 14.00
C ASN A 79 1.25 19.30 14.62
N TYR A 80 0.26 18.87 13.85
CA TYR A 80 -0.71 17.85 14.23
C TYR A 80 -0.31 16.52 13.59
N VAL A 81 -0.40 15.45 14.37
CA VAL A 81 -0.20 14.10 13.89
C VAL A 81 -1.51 13.34 14.04
N TYR A 82 -2.07 12.87 12.93
CA TYR A 82 -3.30 12.07 12.91
C TYR A 82 -3.03 10.69 12.34
N LEU A 83 -3.83 9.71 12.76
CA LEU A 83 -3.84 8.37 12.19
C LEU A 83 -5.06 8.22 11.29
N MET A 84 -4.83 7.89 10.02
CA MET A 84 -5.90 7.57 9.07
C MET A 84 -6.01 6.06 8.90
N GLU A 85 -7.20 5.52 9.15
CA GLU A 85 -7.56 4.16 8.79
C GLU A 85 -7.94 4.09 7.32
N MET A 86 -7.36 3.12 6.62
CA MET A 86 -7.48 2.98 5.19
C MET A 86 -7.77 1.54 4.83
N GLU A 87 -8.58 1.37 3.79
CA GLU A 87 -8.76 0.10 3.09
C GLU A 87 -8.08 0.18 1.74
N LEU A 88 -7.23 -0.80 1.46
CA LEU A 88 -6.60 -1.01 0.18
C LEU A 88 -7.07 -2.35 -0.38
N ARG A 89 -7.62 -2.34 -1.58
CA ARG A 89 -7.87 -3.57 -2.31
C ARG A 89 -6.62 -3.97 -3.10
N ILE A 90 -6.15 -5.18 -2.84
CA ILE A 90 -5.06 -5.82 -3.58
C ILE A 90 -5.66 -6.97 -4.34
N GLY A 91 -5.46 -7.00 -5.65
CA GLY A 91 -5.87 -8.14 -6.45
C GLY A 91 -4.73 -8.75 -7.24
N ALA A 92 -4.92 -10.02 -7.61
CA ALA A 92 -4.01 -10.77 -8.48
C ALA A 92 -4.77 -11.27 -9.70
N TRP A 93 -4.22 -11.04 -10.89
CA TRP A 93 -4.83 -11.48 -12.14
C TRP A 93 -3.81 -12.20 -13.03
N LEU A 94 -4.32 -13.21 -13.71
CA LEU A 94 -3.66 -13.95 -14.76
C LEU A 94 -4.25 -13.67 -16.16
N ALA A 95 -3.47 -13.06 -17.05
CA ALA A 95 -3.89 -12.85 -18.43
C ALA A 95 -3.48 -14.03 -19.33
N GLU A 96 -4.47 -14.76 -19.88
CA GLU A 96 -4.54 -15.72 -21.00
C GLU A 96 -3.36 -16.63 -21.44
N LYS A 97 -2.11 -16.45 -21.01
CA LYS A 97 -0.93 -17.14 -21.59
C LYS A 97 0.07 -17.73 -20.60
N HIS A 98 -0.03 -17.44 -19.30
CA HIS A 98 0.96 -17.89 -18.31
C HIS A 98 0.31 -18.20 -16.97
N GLY A 99 0.66 -19.34 -16.35
CA GLY A 99 0.15 -19.77 -15.04
C GLY A 99 -1.25 -20.41 -15.08
N GLY A 100 -1.75 -20.84 -13.91
CA GLY A 100 -3.13 -21.28 -13.72
C GLY A 100 -3.68 -20.78 -12.38
N MET A 101 -4.86 -21.25 -11.97
CA MET A 101 -5.46 -20.95 -10.67
C MET A 101 -4.48 -21.15 -9.49
N GLU A 102 -3.55 -22.10 -9.62
CA GLU A 102 -2.49 -22.37 -8.63
C GLU A 102 -1.58 -21.16 -8.40
N GLU A 103 -1.15 -20.46 -9.46
CA GLU A 103 -0.25 -19.30 -9.36
C GLU A 103 -0.95 -18.14 -8.62
N ILE A 104 -2.23 -17.92 -8.90
CA ILE A 104 -3.04 -16.93 -8.21
C ILE A 104 -3.24 -17.29 -6.73
N ASN A 105 -3.41 -18.58 -6.42
CA ASN A 105 -3.47 -19.04 -5.03
C ASN A 105 -2.12 -18.90 -4.30
N ILE A 106 -1.00 -19.07 -4.99
CA ILE A 106 0.34 -18.80 -4.44
C ILE A 106 0.49 -17.32 -4.13
N ILE A 107 0.13 -16.43 -5.07
CA ILE A 107 0.14 -14.97 -4.87
C ILE A 107 -0.71 -14.59 -3.65
N ARG A 108 -1.94 -15.10 -3.58
CA ARG A 108 -2.85 -14.87 -2.46
C ARG A 108 -2.21 -15.30 -1.13
N SER A 109 -1.69 -16.53 -1.08
CA SER A 109 -1.08 -17.06 0.14
C SER A 109 0.14 -16.24 0.56
N TRP A 110 0.92 -15.76 -0.42
CA TRP A 110 2.04 -14.87 -0.17
C TRP A 110 1.60 -13.51 0.38
N LEU A 111 0.58 -12.86 -0.22
CA LEU A 111 0.03 -11.60 0.26
C LEU A 111 -0.52 -11.75 1.69
N LEU A 112 -1.27 -12.82 1.95
CA LEU A 112 -1.75 -13.14 3.29
C LEU A 112 -0.58 -13.31 4.24
N ASN A 113 0.44 -14.11 3.92
CA ASN A 113 1.60 -14.29 4.80
C ASN A 113 2.37 -12.98 5.06
N LEU A 114 2.52 -12.13 4.04
CA LEU A 114 3.19 -10.84 4.14
C LEU A 114 2.48 -9.90 5.12
N PHE A 115 1.14 -9.99 5.16
CA PHE A 115 0.26 -9.20 6.01
C PHE A 115 -0.44 -10.03 7.11
N ASN A 116 0.07 -11.21 7.46
CA ASN A 116 -0.39 -12.03 8.59
C ASN A 116 0.73 -12.33 9.62
N PRO A 117 1.73 -11.46 9.86
CA PRO A 117 2.58 -11.64 11.02
C PRO A 117 1.78 -11.33 12.31
N PRO A 118 2.11 -11.97 13.44
CA PRO A 118 1.56 -11.55 14.73
C PRO A 118 1.84 -10.06 14.92
N LEU A 119 0.78 -9.28 15.18
CA LEU A 119 0.89 -7.87 15.52
C LEU A 119 1.99 -7.68 16.58
N PRO A 120 2.89 -6.69 16.42
CA PRO A 120 2.81 -5.52 15.53
C PRO A 120 3.84 -5.52 14.37
N LYS A 121 4.46 -6.65 14.01
CA LYS A 121 5.64 -6.63 13.12
C LYS A 121 5.26 -6.72 11.64
N LEU A 122 5.01 -5.57 11.01
CA LEU A 122 5.15 -5.46 9.55
C LEU A 122 6.53 -5.99 9.10
N PRO A 123 6.66 -6.50 7.87
CA PRO A 123 7.95 -6.96 7.34
C PRO A 123 9.02 -5.87 7.43
N SER A 124 10.20 -6.22 7.93
CA SER A 124 11.34 -5.30 8.08
C SER A 124 12.10 -5.06 6.76
N THR A 125 11.53 -5.48 5.64
CA THR A 125 12.12 -5.28 4.30
C THR A 125 12.39 -3.81 4.09
N THR A 126 13.65 -3.48 3.84
CA THR A 126 14.05 -2.13 3.46
C THR A 126 13.86 -1.93 1.97
N PHE A 127 13.50 -0.72 1.57
CA PHE A 127 13.29 -0.33 0.18
C PHE A 127 13.70 1.12 -0.04
N ASN A 128 13.78 1.50 -1.31
CA ASN A 128 14.03 2.87 -1.74
C ASN A 128 12.74 3.43 -2.36
N VAL A 129 12.38 4.67 -2.01
CA VAL A 129 11.21 5.36 -2.58
C VAL A 129 11.50 6.85 -2.75
N THR A 130 11.00 7.45 -3.82
CA THR A 130 11.07 8.90 -4.03
C THR A 130 9.67 9.49 -3.95
N LEU A 131 9.48 10.47 -3.05
CA LEU A 131 8.22 11.19 -2.87
C LEU A 131 8.47 12.68 -3.19
N GLY A 132 7.81 13.19 -4.23
CA GLY A 132 8.15 14.50 -4.79
C GLY A 132 9.61 14.54 -5.24
N ALA A 133 10.39 15.47 -4.72
CA ALA A 133 11.84 15.59 -4.97
C ALA A 133 12.72 14.85 -3.94
N THR A 134 12.12 14.27 -2.89
CA THR A 134 12.88 13.68 -1.78
C THR A 134 13.01 12.17 -1.96
N ALA A 135 14.27 11.69 -2.00
CA ALA A 135 14.58 10.27 -2.03
C ALA A 135 14.78 9.73 -0.60
N TYR A 136 14.09 8.64 -0.28
CA TYR A 136 14.25 7.87 0.97
C TYR A 136 14.91 6.54 0.62
N THR A 137 16.11 6.32 1.14
CA THR A 137 16.89 5.09 0.90
C THR A 137 16.90 4.19 2.11
N ASN A 138 16.92 2.87 1.92
CA ASN A 138 16.94 1.87 3.00
C ASN A 138 15.84 2.10 4.06
N THR A 139 14.68 2.58 3.64
CA THR A 139 13.55 2.87 4.53
C THR A 139 12.65 1.64 4.71
N THR A 140 11.83 1.62 5.74
CA THR A 140 10.78 0.60 5.96
C THR A 140 9.38 1.23 5.88
N LEU A 141 8.34 0.39 5.80
CA LEU A 141 6.94 0.86 5.92
C LEU A 141 6.73 1.61 7.25
N TYR A 142 7.34 1.08 8.32
CA TYR A 142 7.23 1.68 9.64
C TYR A 142 7.83 3.10 9.67
N ALA A 143 9.02 3.27 9.07
CA ALA A 143 9.71 4.55 8.98
C ALA A 143 8.98 5.57 8.09
N GLN A 144 8.17 5.10 7.13
CA GLN A 144 7.27 5.96 6.35
C GLN A 144 5.90 6.19 7.00
N GLY A 145 5.70 5.75 8.24
CA GLY A 145 4.47 6.00 8.99
C GLY A 145 3.31 5.06 8.65
N ILE A 146 3.55 3.96 7.91
CA ILE A 146 2.52 2.97 7.59
C ILE A 146 2.55 1.85 8.64
N ARG A 147 1.38 1.45 9.12
CA ARG A 147 1.16 0.31 10.01
C ARG A 147 0.04 -0.55 9.42
N GLN A 148 0.11 -1.84 9.67
CA GLN A 148 -0.97 -2.75 9.34
C GLN A 148 -1.91 -2.89 10.54
N ILE A 149 -3.22 -2.93 10.26
CA ILE A 149 -4.26 -3.27 11.24
C ILE A 149 -4.63 -4.74 11.08
N SER A 150 -5.11 -5.11 9.90
CA SER A 150 -5.65 -6.43 9.59
C SER A 150 -5.64 -6.67 8.08
N VAL A 151 -5.81 -7.93 7.71
CA VAL A 151 -6.11 -8.33 6.34
C VAL A 151 -7.39 -9.16 6.39
N LEU A 152 -8.39 -8.78 5.59
CA LEU A 152 -9.60 -9.57 5.40
C LEU A 152 -9.52 -10.31 4.07
N GLY A 153 -9.86 -11.60 4.12
CA GLY A 153 -9.63 -12.55 3.03
C GLY A 153 -10.80 -12.74 2.08
N ASP A 154 -10.41 -12.97 0.83
CA ASP A 154 -11.08 -13.64 -0.30
C ASP A 154 -12.46 -13.10 -0.72
N ASN A 155 -12.44 -11.95 -1.36
CA ASN A 155 -13.52 -11.60 -2.27
C ASN A 155 -13.32 -12.42 -3.56
N ASN A 156 -14.14 -13.46 -3.73
CA ASN A 156 -14.31 -14.12 -5.02
C ASN A 156 -14.92 -13.11 -5.98
N VAL A 157 -14.13 -12.61 -6.93
CA VAL A 157 -14.65 -11.79 -8.02
C VAL A 157 -15.20 -12.74 -9.10
N PRO A 158 -16.45 -12.56 -9.55
CA PRO A 158 -16.98 -13.32 -10.67
C PRO A 158 -16.06 -13.17 -11.88
N THR A 159 -15.63 -14.29 -12.45
CA THR A 159 -14.79 -14.30 -13.65
C THR A 159 -15.67 -14.01 -14.86
N GLU A 160 -15.36 -12.95 -15.61
CA GLU A 160 -16.10 -12.60 -16.84
C GLU A 160 -15.72 -13.52 -18.01
N ASP A 161 -14.54 -14.13 -17.95
CA ASP A 161 -14.00 -15.07 -18.93
C ASP A 161 -13.48 -16.35 -18.24
N ILE A 162 -13.68 -17.52 -18.87
CA ILE A 162 -13.22 -18.82 -18.39
C ILE A 162 -11.69 -18.94 -18.24
N LYS A 163 -10.93 -18.04 -18.88
CA LYS A 163 -9.46 -17.98 -18.77
C LYS A 163 -8.96 -16.93 -17.79
N GLU A 164 -9.86 -16.20 -17.14
CA GLU A 164 -9.49 -15.20 -16.15
C GLU A 164 -9.54 -15.81 -14.75
N PHE A 165 -8.46 -15.66 -14.01
CA PHE A 165 -8.42 -16.01 -12.60
C PHE A 165 -8.12 -14.75 -11.80
N ARG A 166 -9.02 -14.40 -10.88
CA ARG A 166 -8.96 -13.18 -10.06
C ARG A 166 -9.16 -13.52 -8.59
N ARG A 167 -8.32 -12.94 -7.73
CA ARG A 167 -8.49 -12.96 -6.27
C ARG A 167 -8.27 -11.56 -5.74
N GLU A 168 -9.10 -11.15 -4.80
CA GLU A 168 -8.97 -9.86 -4.12
C GLU A 168 -8.85 -10.04 -2.60
N LEU A 169 -8.04 -9.18 -2.00
CA LEU A 169 -7.82 -9.08 -0.57
C LEU A 169 -8.03 -7.62 -0.15
N ASN A 170 -8.69 -7.41 0.98
CA ASN A 170 -8.80 -6.09 1.59
C ASN A 170 -7.75 -5.97 2.69
N LEU A 171 -6.82 -5.05 2.51
CA LEU A 171 -5.77 -4.73 3.47
C LEU A 171 -6.18 -3.47 4.24
N TYR A 172 -6.21 -3.56 5.56
CA TYR A 172 -6.51 -2.45 6.44
C TYR A 172 -5.22 -1.90 7.04
N LEU A 173 -4.98 -0.61 6.82
CA LEU A 173 -3.75 0.08 7.18
C LEU A 173 -4.05 1.31 8.05
N LEU A 174 -3.13 1.64 8.95
CA LEU A 174 -3.02 2.97 9.53
C LEU A 174 -1.86 3.70 8.86
N ALA A 175 -2.09 4.95 8.46
CA ALA A 175 -1.01 5.83 8.04
C ALA A 175 -0.97 7.09 8.90
N VAL A 176 0.25 7.48 9.27
CA VAL A 176 0.53 8.71 10.00
C VAL A 176 0.52 9.88 9.02
N MET A 177 -0.37 10.85 9.26
CA MET A 177 -0.41 12.14 8.59
C MET A 177 0.21 13.20 9.48
N GLY A 178 1.05 14.06 8.90
CA GLY A 178 1.61 15.23 9.59
C GLY A 178 1.07 16.50 8.96
N ASP A 179 0.33 17.30 9.72
CA ASP A 179 -0.16 18.61 9.29
C ASP A 179 0.49 19.73 10.08
N SER A 180 0.73 20.88 9.45
CA SER A 180 1.39 22.02 10.07
C SER A 180 0.54 23.25 9.85
N VAL A 181 -0.04 23.77 10.94
CA VAL A 181 -0.88 24.97 10.90
C VAL A 181 -0.09 26.14 11.46
N LEU A 182 -0.03 27.24 10.71
CA LEU A 182 0.51 28.51 11.19
C LEU A 182 -0.39 29.05 12.30
N VAL A 183 0.19 29.36 13.46
CA VAL A 183 -0.57 29.84 14.63
C VAL A 183 -0.40 31.34 14.85
N THR A 184 0.72 31.91 14.42
CA THR A 184 1.06 33.34 14.56
C THR A 184 2.02 33.78 13.47
#